data_AF-A0A1V5KY84-F1
#
_entry.id   AF-A0A1V5KY84-F1
#
_cell.length_a   1.000
_cell.length_b   1.000
_cell.length_c   1.000
_cell.angle_alpha   90.00
_cell.angle_beta   90.00
_cell.angle_gamma   90.00
#
_symmetry.space_group_name_H-M   'P 1'
#
loop_
_entity.id
_entity.type
_entity.pdbx_description
1 polymer ?
#
loop_
_entity_poly.entity_id
_entity_poly.type
_entity_poly.pdbx_seq_one_letter_code
_entity_poly.pdbx_strand_id
1 'polypeptide(L)'
;MDFFALAGPILALVLAALLLLAALTLWVVRWMGKKFRAMSGWDNLAQAFPGPVETPAGTRSGPVKVGAVYFRYGARFCPTDQGFFLVFHSVYHYPPLLIPWQALQNPRPAILFWRSARCLEVGNPTITTLTVLEDTWRWMEPLHQAIKN
;
A
#
# COMPACT_ATOMS: atom_id res chain seq x y z
N MET A 1 5.28 44.11 -37.52
CA MET A 1 4.72 42.82 -37.06
C MET A 1 4.27 43.01 -35.62
N ASP A 2 2.96 43.00 -35.38
CA ASP A 2 2.39 43.29 -34.06
C ASP A 2 2.70 42.14 -33.11
N PHE A 3 3.69 42.36 -32.23
CA PHE A 3 4.09 41.41 -31.19
C PHE A 3 2.90 40.92 -30.35
N PHE A 4 1.91 41.79 -30.12
CA PHE A 4 0.68 41.47 -29.41
C PHE A 4 -0.28 40.54 -30.17
N ALA A 5 -0.27 40.55 -31.51
CA ALA A 5 -1.12 39.67 -32.32
C ALA A 5 -0.63 38.21 -32.30
N LEU A 6 0.68 37.99 -32.08
CA LEU A 6 1.28 36.64 -31.97
C LEU A 6 1.38 36.14 -30.52
N ALA A 7 1.46 37.03 -29.53
CA ALA A 7 1.57 36.65 -28.13
C ALA A 7 0.33 35.90 -27.60
N GLY A 8 -0.87 36.30 -28.03
CA GLY A 8 -2.14 35.67 -27.65
C GLY A 8 -2.24 34.18 -28.00
N PRO A 9 -2.09 33.77 -29.28
CA PRO A 9 -2.16 32.37 -29.67
C PRO A 9 -1.03 31.53 -29.08
N ILE A 10 0.18 32.08 -28.94
CA ILE A 10 1.30 31.38 -28.29
C ILE A 10 0.97 31.09 -26.82
N LEU A 11 0.46 32.08 -26.09
CA LEU A 11 0.07 31.89 -24.69
C LEU A 11 -1.04 30.84 -24.55
N ALA A 12 -2.05 30.88 -25.45
CA ALA A 12 -3.12 29.89 -25.47
C ALA A 12 -2.58 28.46 -25.71
N LEU A 13 -1.64 28.30 -26.65
CA LEU A 13 -0.99 27.01 -26.91
C LEU A 13 -0.19 26.51 -25.71
N VAL A 14 0.55 27.39 -25.03
CA VAL A 14 1.30 27.04 -23.82
C VAL A 14 0.35 26.58 -22.71
N LEU A 15 -0.72 27.32 -22.45
CA LEU A 15 -1.71 26.96 -21.44
C LEU A 15 -2.42 25.63 -21.78
N ALA A 16 -2.78 25.42 -23.04
CA ALA A 16 -3.38 24.17 -23.49
C ALA A 16 -2.41 22.99 -23.31
N ALA A 17 -1.13 23.15 -23.65
CA ALA A 17 -0.11 22.12 -23.45
C ALA A 17 0.08 21.78 -21.97
N LEU A 18 0.09 22.79 -21.07
CA LEU A 18 0.18 22.58 -19.63
C LEU A 18 -1.04 21.84 -19.07
N LEU A 19 -2.25 22.18 -19.53
CA LEU A 19 -3.47 21.49 -19.13
C LEU A 19 -3.50 20.04 -19.60
N LEU A 20 -3.10 19.78 -20.84
CA LEU A 20 -2.99 18.42 -21.39
C LEU A 20 -1.95 17.60 -20.63
N LEU A 21 -0.79 18.19 -20.33
CA LEU A 21 0.24 17.54 -19.53
C LEU A 21 -0.28 17.19 -18.14
N ALA A 22 -0.94 18.13 -17.46
CA ALA A 22 -1.54 17.89 -16.14
C ALA A 22 -2.59 16.79 -16.17
N ALA A 23 -3.48 16.79 -17.16
CA ALA A 23 -4.50 15.75 -17.35
C ALA A 23 -3.86 14.37 -17.58
N LEU A 24 -2.83 14.31 -18.43
CA LEU A 24 -2.08 13.08 -18.69
C LEU A 24 -1.39 12.57 -17.42
N THR A 25 -0.75 13.45 -16.65
CA THR A 25 -0.12 13.07 -15.38
C THR A 25 -1.14 12.49 -14.40
N LEU A 26 -2.28 13.14 -14.22
CA LEU A 26 -3.35 12.64 -13.34
C LEU A 26 -3.89 11.28 -13.81
N TRP A 27 -4.06 11.12 -15.12
CA TRP A 27 -4.52 9.86 -15.70
C TRP A 27 -3.52 8.71 -15.45
N VAL A 28 -2.24 8.94 -15.70
CA VAL A 28 -1.16 7.95 -15.45
C VAL A 28 -1.10 7.58 -13.96
N VAL A 29 -1.13 8.57 -13.06
CA VAL A 29 -1.10 8.31 -11.60
C VAL A 29 -2.29 7.45 -11.17
N ARG A 30 -3.51 7.77 -11.62
CA ARG A 30 -4.70 6.97 -11.26
C ARG A 30 -4.62 5.55 -11.82
N TRP A 31 -4.14 5.40 -13.05
CA TRP A 31 -3.97 4.09 -13.68
C TRP A 31 -2.93 3.23 -12.96
N MET A 32 -1.76 3.81 -12.62
CA MET A 32 -0.71 3.12 -11.86
C MET A 32 -1.20 2.69 -10.47
N GLY A 33 -1.92 3.57 -9.75
CA GLY A 33 -2.48 3.23 -8.44
C GLY A 33 -3.43 2.03 -8.51
N LYS A 34 -4.31 1.98 -9.52
CA LYS A 34 -5.20 0.82 -9.75
C LYS A 34 -4.41 -0.46 -10.03
N LYS A 35 -3.35 -0.37 -10.86
CA LYS A 35 -2.51 -1.53 -11.17
C LYS A 35 -1.74 -2.04 -9.96
N PHE A 36 -1.16 -1.17 -9.14
CA PHE A 36 -0.47 -1.59 -7.93
C PHE A 36 -1.40 -2.25 -6.91
N ARG A 37 -2.61 -1.71 -6.69
CA ARG A 37 -3.61 -2.37 -5.81
C ARG A 37 -4.02 -3.75 -6.31
N ALA A 38 -4.19 -3.91 -7.62
CA ALA A 38 -4.49 -5.22 -8.19
C ALA A 38 -3.33 -6.20 -8.01
N MET A 39 -2.09 -5.78 -8.27
CA MET A 39 -0.90 -6.65 -8.15
C MET A 39 -0.54 -7.03 -6.70
N SER A 40 -0.88 -6.18 -5.72
CA SER A 40 -0.72 -6.52 -4.31
C SER A 40 -1.88 -7.34 -3.75
N GLY A 41 -3.03 -7.38 -4.43
CA GLY A 41 -4.28 -7.93 -3.89
C GLY A 41 -4.94 -7.01 -2.85
N TRP A 42 -4.55 -5.73 -2.79
CA TRP A 42 -5.03 -4.81 -1.76
C TRP A 42 -6.53 -4.55 -1.83
N ASP A 43 -7.10 -4.43 -3.05
CA ASP A 43 -8.54 -4.22 -3.20
C ASP A 43 -9.34 -5.41 -2.64
N ASN A 44 -8.84 -6.63 -2.83
CA ASN A 44 -9.45 -7.85 -2.28
C ASN A 44 -9.29 -7.91 -0.75
N LEU A 45 -8.12 -7.54 -0.23
CA LEU A 45 -7.90 -7.43 1.21
C LEU A 45 -8.81 -6.37 1.84
N ALA A 46 -9.00 -5.22 1.21
CA ALA A 46 -9.85 -4.15 1.73
C ALA A 46 -11.33 -4.54 1.74
N GLN A 47 -11.76 -5.39 0.80
CA GLN A 47 -13.10 -5.97 0.80
C GLN A 47 -13.28 -7.02 1.90
N ALA A 48 -12.29 -7.88 2.11
CA ALA A 48 -12.36 -8.96 3.09
C ALA A 48 -12.13 -8.49 4.54
N PHE A 49 -11.23 -7.52 4.72
CA PHE A 49 -10.69 -7.10 6.01
C PHE A 49 -10.62 -5.57 6.12
N PRO A 50 -11.76 -4.86 6.02
CA PRO A 50 -11.79 -3.40 6.11
C PRO A 50 -11.25 -2.94 7.47
N GLY A 51 -10.29 -2.02 7.44
CA GLY A 51 -9.74 -1.40 8.65
C GLY A 51 -10.47 -0.12 9.05
N PRO A 52 -10.31 0.33 10.31
CA PRO A 52 -10.82 1.61 10.75
C PRO A 52 -10.15 2.77 10.00
N VAL A 53 -10.89 3.87 9.81
CA VAL A 53 -10.37 5.10 9.20
C VAL A 53 -9.30 5.75 10.07
N GLU A 54 -9.49 5.70 11.39
CA GLU A 54 -8.55 6.24 12.37
C GLU A 54 -7.37 5.29 12.55
N THR A 55 -6.16 5.86 12.57
CA THR A 55 -4.94 5.10 12.78
C THR A 55 -4.78 4.80 14.28
N PRO A 56 -4.66 3.53 14.68
CA PRO A 56 -4.48 3.17 16.09
C PRO A 56 -3.22 3.81 16.69
N ALA A 57 -3.27 4.08 18.00
CA ALA A 57 -2.08 4.51 18.74
C ALA A 57 -0.98 3.42 18.68
N GLY A 58 0.29 3.84 18.76
CA GLY A 58 1.43 2.91 18.71
C GLY A 58 1.80 2.40 17.31
N THR A 59 1.15 2.92 16.26
CA THR A 59 1.46 2.57 14.87
C THR A 59 2.91 2.91 14.52
N ARG A 60 3.63 1.94 13.94
CA ARG A 60 5.01 2.11 13.48
C ARG A 60 5.05 2.25 11.97
N SER A 61 6.00 3.05 11.48
CA SER A 61 6.32 3.10 10.05
C SER A 61 7.42 2.10 9.74
N GLY A 62 7.29 1.38 8.63
CA GLY A 62 8.32 0.41 8.23
C GLY A 62 8.05 -0.21 6.88
N PRO A 63 9.04 -0.87 6.29
CA PRO A 63 8.88 -1.54 5.02
C PRO A 63 8.03 -2.80 5.15
N VAL A 64 7.12 -3.00 4.20
CA VAL A 64 6.38 -4.26 4.01
C VAL A 64 6.32 -4.62 2.53
N LYS A 65 6.03 -5.87 2.22
CA LYS A 65 5.63 -6.28 0.87
C LYS A 65 4.27 -6.96 0.93
N VAL A 66 3.37 -6.57 0.04
CA VAL A 66 2.04 -7.19 -0.08
C VAL A 66 1.89 -7.69 -1.52
N GLY A 67 1.71 -9.00 -1.68
CA GLY A 67 1.75 -9.68 -2.97
C GLY A 67 3.05 -9.38 -3.72
N ALA A 68 2.94 -8.87 -4.95
CA ALA A 68 4.09 -8.51 -5.77
C ALA A 68 4.67 -7.11 -5.47
N VAL A 69 4.03 -6.30 -4.61
CA VAL A 69 4.35 -4.87 -4.45
C VAL A 69 5.12 -4.61 -3.17
N TYR A 70 6.22 -3.87 -3.31
CA TYR A 70 7.09 -3.46 -2.22
C TYR A 70 6.70 -2.07 -1.72
N PHE A 71 6.34 -1.97 -0.45
CA PHE A 71 5.95 -0.73 0.23
C PHE A 71 7.10 -0.31 1.14
N ARG A 72 8.11 0.36 0.58
CA ARG A 72 9.31 0.76 1.33
C ARG A 72 9.08 1.94 2.28
N TYR A 73 8.25 2.89 1.86
CA TYR A 73 8.00 4.16 2.57
C TYR A 73 6.50 4.41 2.66
N GLY A 74 6.01 4.90 3.79
CA GLY A 74 4.60 5.28 3.97
C GLY A 74 3.68 4.17 4.47
N ALA A 75 4.16 2.92 4.51
CA ALA A 75 3.46 1.85 5.20
C ALA A 75 3.54 2.04 6.71
N ARG A 76 2.38 1.92 7.34
CA ARG A 76 2.16 2.11 8.76
C ARG A 76 1.34 0.94 9.27
N PHE A 77 1.79 0.32 10.35
CA PHE A 77 1.13 -0.86 10.88
C PHE A 77 1.25 -0.95 12.39
N CYS A 78 0.30 -1.65 13.00
CA CYS A 78 0.23 -1.88 14.44
C CYS A 78 -0.40 -3.25 14.72
N PRO A 79 0.19 -4.09 15.57
CA PRO A 79 -0.50 -5.23 16.14
C PRO A 79 -1.58 -4.74 17.12
N THR A 80 -2.80 -5.23 16.96
CA THR A 80 -3.95 -4.95 17.84
C THR A 80 -4.54 -6.26 18.34
N ASP A 81 -5.36 -6.24 19.38
CA ASP A 81 -5.97 -7.46 19.91
C ASP A 81 -6.84 -8.19 18.86
N GLN A 82 -7.44 -7.45 17.92
CA GLN A 82 -8.28 -8.00 16.87
C GLN A 82 -7.48 -8.51 15.66
N GLY A 83 -6.28 -7.97 15.42
CA GLY A 83 -5.52 -8.29 14.23
C GLY A 83 -4.36 -7.34 13.94
N PHE A 84 -3.78 -7.50 12.75
CA PHE A 84 -2.73 -6.64 12.23
C PHE A 84 -3.34 -5.48 11.44
N PHE A 85 -3.29 -4.27 12.01
CA PHE A 85 -3.66 -3.06 11.31
C PHE A 85 -2.57 -2.66 10.31
N LEU A 86 -2.94 -2.35 9.08
CA LEU A 86 -2.04 -1.93 8.02
C LEU A 86 -2.68 -0.82 7.18
N VAL A 87 -1.98 0.30 7.03
CA VAL A 87 -2.36 1.41 6.15
C VAL A 87 -1.15 1.88 5.35
N PHE A 88 -1.40 2.37 4.14
CA PHE A 88 -0.37 2.92 3.28
C PHE A 88 -0.69 4.34 2.86
N HIS A 89 0.09 5.29 3.34
CA HIS A 89 -0.04 6.69 2.93
C HIS A 89 0.82 6.95 1.70
N SER A 90 0.17 7.23 0.57
CA SER A 90 0.83 7.61 -0.67
C SER A 90 -0.05 8.51 -1.52
N VAL A 91 0.48 8.97 -2.66
CA VAL A 91 -0.30 9.67 -3.69
C VAL A 91 -1.43 8.80 -4.27
N TYR A 92 -1.34 7.49 -4.12
CA TYR A 92 -2.43 6.57 -4.44
C TYR A 92 -3.26 6.29 -3.19
N HIS A 93 -4.58 6.20 -3.38
CA HIS A 93 -5.48 5.80 -2.31
C HIS A 93 -5.38 4.30 -2.05
N TYR A 94 -5.07 3.91 -0.82
CA TYR A 94 -5.11 2.54 -0.31
C TYR A 94 -5.99 2.53 0.95
N PRO A 95 -7.12 1.80 0.95
CA PRO A 95 -7.95 1.68 2.13
C PRO A 95 -7.18 1.04 3.29
N PRO A 96 -7.40 1.48 4.55
CA PRO A 96 -6.82 0.82 5.72
C PRO A 96 -7.36 -0.61 5.85
N LEU A 97 -6.52 -1.49 6.39
CA LEU A 97 -6.79 -2.91 6.57
C LEU A 97 -6.68 -3.26 8.05
N LEU A 98 -7.55 -4.16 8.52
CA LEU A 98 -7.41 -4.81 9.82
C LEU A 98 -7.49 -6.32 9.62
N ILE A 99 -6.33 -6.94 9.42
CA ILE A 99 -6.24 -8.37 9.08
C ILE A 99 -6.32 -9.20 10.36
N PRO A 100 -7.36 -10.01 10.58
CA PRO A 100 -7.47 -10.82 11.79
C PRO A 100 -6.31 -11.80 11.91
N TRP A 101 -5.88 -12.10 13.14
CA TRP A 101 -4.75 -13.01 13.38
C TRP A 101 -4.96 -14.38 12.74
N GLN A 102 -6.19 -14.88 12.71
CA GLN A 102 -6.56 -16.18 12.12
C GLN A 102 -6.51 -16.19 10.59
N ALA A 103 -6.52 -15.01 9.95
CA ALA A 103 -6.37 -14.87 8.52
C ALA A 103 -4.89 -14.87 8.09
N LEU A 104 -3.94 -14.74 9.02
CA LEU A 104 -2.51 -14.88 8.76
C LEU A 104 -2.10 -16.34 8.97
N GLN A 105 -1.44 -16.94 7.98
CA GLN A 105 -1.15 -18.37 7.95
C GLN A 105 0.23 -18.64 7.34
N ASN A 106 0.74 -19.85 7.57
CA ASN A 106 1.90 -20.41 6.88
C ASN A 106 3.15 -19.48 6.91
N PRO A 107 3.63 -19.03 8.08
CA PRO A 107 4.80 -18.15 8.15
C PRO A 107 6.05 -18.86 7.62
N ARG A 108 6.67 -18.30 6.57
CA ARG A 108 7.89 -18.84 5.94
C ARG A 108 9.05 -17.85 6.02
N PRO A 109 10.30 -18.31 6.19
CA PRO A 109 11.48 -17.46 6.04
C PRO A 109 11.49 -16.77 4.67
N ALA A 110 11.85 -15.49 4.65
CA ALA A 110 11.95 -14.67 3.44
C ALA A 110 13.04 -13.61 3.58
N ILE A 111 13.31 -12.89 2.49
CA ILE A 111 14.18 -11.72 2.48
C ILE A 111 13.38 -10.52 1.97
N LEU A 112 13.39 -9.43 2.74
CA LEU A 112 12.79 -8.15 2.37
C LEU A 112 13.84 -7.04 2.51
N PHE A 113 14.15 -6.38 1.39
CA PHE A 113 15.20 -5.36 1.33
C PHE A 113 16.55 -5.82 1.91
N TRP A 114 17.01 -7.00 1.51
CA TRP A 114 18.27 -7.62 1.96
C TRP A 114 18.35 -7.92 3.46
N ARG A 115 17.23 -7.90 4.16
CA ARG A 115 17.12 -8.23 5.59
C ARG A 115 16.23 -9.44 5.77
N SER A 116 16.48 -10.19 6.85
CA SER A 116 15.64 -11.31 7.26
C SER A 116 14.19 -10.87 7.48
N ALA A 117 13.26 -11.67 6.99
CA ALA A 117 11.84 -11.39 6.98
C ALA A 117 11.01 -12.67 7.13
N ARG A 118 9.72 -12.48 7.40
CA ARG A 118 8.70 -13.53 7.34
C ARG A 118 7.68 -13.19 6.28
N CYS A 119 7.38 -14.17 5.42
CA CYS A 119 6.29 -14.12 4.47
C CYS A 119 5.13 -14.96 5.01
N LEU A 120 3.95 -14.37 5.05
CA LEU A 120 2.71 -14.99 5.50
C LEU A 120 1.71 -15.04 4.35
N GLU A 121 0.88 -16.07 4.32
CA GLU A 121 -0.31 -16.12 3.50
C GLU A 121 -1.46 -15.39 4.22
N VAL A 122 -2.26 -14.63 3.49
CA VAL A 122 -3.35 -13.81 4.04
C VAL A 122 -4.69 -14.23 3.44
N GLY A 123 -5.63 -14.63 4.30
CA GLY A 123 -6.98 -15.05 3.94
C GLY A 123 -7.15 -16.58 3.86
N ASN A 124 -8.41 -17.02 3.81
CA ASN A 124 -8.77 -18.42 3.55
C ASN A 124 -10.02 -18.47 2.64
N PRO A 125 -9.89 -18.76 1.33
CA PRO A 125 -8.66 -19.11 0.62
C PRO A 125 -7.65 -17.94 0.55
N THR A 126 -6.37 -18.24 0.28
CA THR A 126 -5.29 -17.24 0.24
C THR A 126 -5.58 -16.15 -0.80
N ILE A 127 -5.68 -14.90 -0.33
CA ILE A 127 -5.92 -13.70 -1.14
C ILE A 127 -4.59 -13.15 -1.67
N THR A 128 -3.58 -13.04 -0.80
CA THR A 128 -2.26 -12.52 -1.12
C THR A 128 -1.24 -12.95 -0.07
N THR A 129 0.00 -12.49 -0.20
CA THR A 129 1.05 -12.68 0.80
C THR A 129 1.45 -11.37 1.45
N LEU A 130 1.78 -11.42 2.74
CA LEU A 130 2.32 -10.30 3.50
C LEU A 130 3.72 -10.65 3.97
N THR A 131 4.72 -9.88 3.53
CA THR A 131 6.09 -10.00 4.02
C THR A 131 6.44 -8.83 4.92
N VAL A 132 6.88 -9.13 6.14
CA VAL A 132 7.34 -8.17 7.14
C VAL A 132 8.76 -8.51 7.58
N LEU A 133 9.54 -7.50 7.98
CA LEU A 133 10.88 -7.72 8.55
C LEU A 133 10.82 -8.57 9.82
N GLU A 134 11.90 -9.31 10.12
CA GLU A 134 11.96 -10.17 11.32
C GLU A 134 11.74 -9.37 12.61
N ASP A 135 12.26 -8.13 12.70
CA ASP A 135 12.04 -7.26 13.86
C ASP A 135 10.55 -6.88 14.04
N THR A 136 9.85 -6.67 12.92
CA THR A 136 8.40 -6.44 12.93
C THR A 136 7.65 -7.70 13.33
N TRP A 137 8.06 -8.86 12.82
CA TRP A 137 7.47 -10.15 13.16
C TRP A 137 7.56 -10.44 14.67
N ARG A 138 8.74 -10.25 15.27
CA ARG A 138 8.96 -10.39 16.72
C ARG A 138 8.16 -9.37 17.53
N TRP A 139 7.97 -8.17 17.01
CA TRP A 139 7.12 -7.19 17.67
C TRP A 139 5.63 -7.60 17.71
N MET A 140 5.18 -8.42 16.76
CA MET A 140 3.82 -8.98 16.73
C MET A 140 3.63 -10.19 17.66
N GLU A 141 4.71 -10.74 18.21
CA GLU A 141 4.78 -12.00 18.97
C GLU A 141 3.82 -12.15 20.17
N PRO A 142 3.48 -11.10 20.95
CA PRO A 142 2.49 -11.30 22.02
C PRO A 142 1.08 -11.63 21.50
N LEU A 143 0.76 -11.36 20.23
CA LEU A 143 -0.60 -11.51 19.67
C LEU A 143 -0.69 -12.55 18.55
N HIS A 144 0.44 -13.02 18.02
CA HIS A 144 0.46 -13.96 16.89
C HIS A 144 0.44 -15.45 17.27
N GLN A 145 0.33 -15.81 18.55
CA GLN A 145 0.21 -17.21 19.02
C GLN A 145 -0.97 -17.96 18.35
N ALA A 146 -1.95 -17.21 17.82
CA ALA A 146 -3.08 -17.73 17.06
C ALA A 146 -2.78 -18.04 15.57
N ILE A 147 -1.62 -17.66 15.05
CA ILE A 147 -1.22 -17.94 13.66
C ILE A 147 -0.89 -19.43 13.54
N LYS A 148 -1.64 -20.13 12.70
CA LYS A 148 -1.42 -21.55 12.42
C LYS A 148 -0.30 -21.73 11.40
N ASN A 149 0.49 -22.79 11.61
CA ASN A 149 1.47 -23.29 10.64
C ASN A 149 0.82 -24.03 9.47
#